data_AF-A0A1F5LRE4-F1
#
_entry.id   AF-A0A1F5LRE4-F1
#
_cell.length_a   1.000
_cell.length_b   1.000
_cell.length_c   1.000
_cell.angle_alpha   90.00
_cell.angle_beta   90.00
_cell.angle_gamma   90.00
#
_symmetry.space_group_name_H-M   'P 1'
#
loop_
_entity.id
_entity.type
_entity.pdbx_description
1 polymer ?
#
loop_
_entity_poly.entity_id
_entity_poly.type
_entity_poly.pdbx_seq_one_letter_code
_entity_poly.pdbx_strand_id
1 'polypeptide(L)'
;MAGRITSLGMDHVEQLGPTIESIAWHKAGIFKPGAPAFSVPQEAGPTKVLCDRAAERKTSLTFVPTDNPLPTNVRVLSVPVQRLNSSLALELARTFLQLKAPGHTMDSDDISRGIDNFSWLGRFEVIEDGMSQWFLDGAHNPLSLKQAAEWFSNNVDALNPRRLVGQLVSFGSSVD
;
A
#
# COMPACT_ATOMS: atom_id res chain seq x y z
N MET A 1 -6.57 -18.49 -2.67
CA MET A 1 -6.22 -17.09 -3.01
C MET A 1 -5.36 -16.58 -1.88
N ALA A 2 -4.17 -16.05 -2.19
CA ALA A 2 -3.20 -15.61 -1.19
C ALA A 2 -3.73 -14.42 -0.36
N GLY A 3 -3.40 -14.39 0.93
CA GLY A 3 -3.71 -13.26 1.81
C GLY A 3 -2.61 -12.21 1.77
N ARG A 4 -2.95 -10.92 1.91
CA ARG A 4 -1.95 -9.84 1.93
C ARG A 4 -2.22 -8.77 2.98
N ILE A 5 -1.16 -8.33 3.67
CA ILE A 5 -1.21 -7.25 4.66
C ILE A 5 -0.23 -6.14 4.26
N THR A 6 -0.74 -4.95 3.97
CA THR A 6 0.09 -3.74 3.73
C THR A 6 0.56 -3.16 5.07
N SER A 7 1.30 -2.04 5.03
CA SER A 7 1.74 -1.36 6.25
C SER A 7 0.57 -1.13 7.21
N LEU A 8 0.75 -1.54 8.46
CA LEU A 8 -0.25 -1.38 9.50
C LEU A 8 -0.03 -0.05 10.22
N GLY A 9 -1.12 0.69 10.40
CA GLY A 9 -1.16 1.89 11.23
C GLY A 9 -2.40 1.88 12.11
N MET A 10 -2.44 2.80 13.07
CA MET A 10 -3.64 3.00 13.89
C MET A 10 -4.79 3.46 12.99
N ASP A 11 -5.85 2.64 12.95
CA ASP A 11 -6.96 2.79 12.02
C ASP A 11 -8.19 2.06 12.57
N HIS A 12 -9.38 2.63 12.40
CA HIS A 12 -10.65 2.05 12.86
C HIS A 12 -10.62 1.49 14.30
N VAL A 13 -10.12 2.29 15.24
CA VAL A 13 -9.87 1.88 16.64
C VAL A 13 -11.12 1.35 17.36
N GLU A 14 -12.29 1.93 17.08
CA GLU A 14 -13.56 1.48 17.68
C GLU A 14 -13.94 0.05 17.24
N GLN A 15 -13.60 -0.34 16.01
CA GLN A 15 -13.95 -1.64 15.44
C GLN A 15 -12.83 -2.68 15.59
N LEU A 16 -11.56 -2.25 15.49
CA LEU A 16 -10.39 -3.13 15.42
C LEU A 16 -9.58 -3.19 16.72
N GLY A 17 -9.97 -2.37 17.71
CA GLY A 17 -9.35 -2.32 19.02
C GLY A 17 -8.30 -1.21 19.19
N PRO A 18 -7.87 -0.97 20.44
CA PRO A 18 -7.08 0.20 20.81
C PRO A 18 -5.59 0.09 20.49
N THR A 19 -5.11 -1.07 20.04
CA THR A 19 -3.68 -1.30 19.81
C THR A 19 -3.39 -1.74 18.38
N ILE A 20 -2.17 -1.45 17.92
CA ILE A 20 -1.70 -1.89 16.60
C ILE A 20 -1.67 -3.42 16.49
N GLU A 21 -1.44 -4.12 17.61
CA GLU A 21 -1.51 -5.58 17.70
C GLU A 21 -2.94 -6.09 17.51
N SER A 22 -3.94 -5.41 18.08
CA SER A 22 -5.35 -5.76 17.91
C SER A 22 -5.75 -5.61 16.43
N ILE A 23 -5.36 -4.48 15.83
CA ILE A 23 -5.55 -4.20 14.40
C ILE A 23 -4.87 -5.27 13.54
N ALA A 24 -3.61 -5.62 13.86
CA ALA A 24 -2.86 -6.67 13.16
C ALA A 24 -3.59 -8.01 13.24
N TRP A 25 -4.09 -8.38 14.42
CA TRP A 25 -4.81 -9.63 14.64
C TRP A 25 -6.09 -9.72 13.80
N HIS A 26 -6.88 -8.64 13.79
CA HIS A 26 -8.12 -8.57 13.00
C HIS A 26 -7.84 -8.62 11.50
N LYS A 27 -6.89 -7.82 11.00
CA LYS A 27 -6.54 -7.81 9.57
C LYS A 27 -5.92 -9.13 9.13
N ALA A 28 -5.14 -9.81 9.98
CA ALA A 28 -4.64 -11.16 9.74
C ALA A 28 -5.73 -12.24 9.66
N GLY A 29 -6.98 -11.91 10.00
CA GLY A 29 -8.13 -12.81 9.83
C GLY A 29 -8.34 -13.27 8.38
N ILE A 30 -7.80 -12.55 7.40
CA ILE A 30 -7.85 -12.93 5.98
C ILE A 30 -6.94 -14.11 5.63
N PHE A 31 -6.01 -14.51 6.51
CA PHE A 31 -5.11 -15.64 6.28
C PHE A 31 -5.92 -16.94 6.22
N LYS A 32 -5.69 -17.73 5.18
CA LYS A 32 -6.46 -18.96 4.90
C LYS A 32 -5.54 -20.18 4.96
N PRO A 33 -6.01 -21.30 5.55
CA PRO A 33 -5.27 -22.55 5.50
C PRO A 33 -4.94 -22.96 4.07
N GLY A 34 -3.70 -23.41 3.84
CA GLY A 34 -3.24 -23.90 2.54
C GLY A 34 -3.09 -22.84 1.45
N ALA A 35 -3.18 -21.55 1.77
CA ALA A 35 -2.94 -20.47 0.82
C ALA A 35 -1.90 -19.48 1.39
N PRO A 36 -0.80 -19.21 0.68
CA PRO A 36 0.30 -18.39 1.22
C PRO A 36 -0.18 -17.00 1.62
N ALA A 37 0.41 -16.47 2.68
CA ALA A 37 0.20 -15.11 3.16
C ALA A 37 1.44 -14.26 2.92
N PHE A 38 1.22 -12.99 2.63
CA PHE A 38 2.27 -12.02 2.39
C PHE A 38 2.03 -10.76 3.23
N SER A 39 3.10 -10.13 3.68
CA SER A 39 3.04 -8.81 4.32
C SER A 39 4.22 -7.98 3.88
N VAL A 40 4.10 -6.66 3.97
CA VAL A 40 5.29 -5.80 4.03
C VAL A 40 5.92 -5.89 5.43
N PRO A 41 7.21 -5.56 5.61
CA PRO A 41 7.83 -5.49 6.93
C PRO A 41 7.03 -4.56 7.87
N GLN A 42 6.88 -4.98 9.13
CA GLN A 42 6.16 -4.24 10.16
C GLN A 42 7.06 -4.03 11.38
N GLU A 43 6.60 -3.24 12.35
CA GLU A 43 7.23 -3.17 13.67
C GLU A 43 7.13 -4.52 14.43
N ALA A 44 7.93 -4.67 15.49
CA ALA A 44 8.08 -5.93 16.21
C ALA A 44 6.75 -6.51 16.73
N GLY A 45 5.88 -5.65 17.30
CA GLY A 45 4.57 -6.05 17.84
C GLY A 45 3.66 -6.68 16.77
N PRO A 46 3.27 -5.92 15.73
CA PRO A 46 2.46 -6.45 14.63
C PRO A 46 3.11 -7.62 13.90
N THR A 47 4.43 -7.60 13.71
CA THR A 47 5.16 -8.72 13.09
C THR A 47 4.91 -10.02 13.86
N LYS A 48 5.04 -9.98 15.20
CA LYS A 48 4.78 -11.15 16.03
C LYS A 48 3.35 -11.65 15.86
N VAL A 49 2.36 -10.75 15.90
CA VAL A 49 0.94 -11.10 15.75
C VAL A 49 0.67 -11.76 14.40
N LEU A 50 1.24 -11.23 13.31
CA LEU A 50 1.09 -11.79 11.97
C LEU A 50 1.69 -13.20 11.88
N CYS A 51 2.88 -13.41 12.47
CA CYS A 51 3.51 -14.73 12.53
C CYS A 51 2.67 -15.74 13.33
N ASP A 52 2.21 -15.34 14.52
CA ASP A 52 1.35 -16.18 15.37
C ASP A 52 0.05 -16.56 14.63
N ARG A 53 -0.55 -15.60 13.90
CA ARG A 53 -1.77 -15.86 13.13
C ARG A 53 -1.55 -16.73 11.91
N ALA A 54 -0.43 -16.57 11.21
CA ALA A 54 -0.07 -17.45 10.11
C ALA A 54 0.09 -18.90 10.59
N ALA A 55 0.75 -19.10 11.74
CA ALA A 55 0.90 -20.41 12.37
C ALA A 55 -0.46 -21.02 12.79
N GLU A 56 -1.32 -20.24 13.47
CA GLU A 56 -2.67 -20.68 13.86
C GLU A 56 -3.51 -21.07 12.65
N ARG A 57 -3.40 -20.31 11.55
CA ARG A 57 -4.12 -20.54 10.29
C ARG A 57 -3.45 -21.59 9.41
N LYS A 58 -2.34 -22.20 9.83
CA LYS A 58 -1.59 -23.22 9.08
C LYS A 58 -1.24 -22.75 7.67
N THR A 59 -0.68 -21.54 7.57
CA THR A 59 -0.17 -20.97 6.34
C THR A 59 1.26 -20.48 6.50
N SER A 60 2.01 -20.42 5.41
CA SER A 60 3.23 -19.63 5.34
C SER A 60 2.91 -18.13 5.37
N LEU A 61 3.84 -17.36 5.94
CA LEU A 61 3.86 -15.90 5.87
C LEU A 61 5.24 -15.46 5.36
N THR A 62 5.25 -14.67 4.29
CA THR A 62 6.47 -14.08 3.72
C THR A 62 6.41 -12.56 3.84
N PHE A 63 7.47 -11.96 4.37
CA PHE A 63 7.64 -10.52 4.37
C PHE A 63 8.33 -10.07 3.09
N VAL A 64 7.66 -9.26 2.28
CA VAL A 64 8.12 -8.83 0.96
C VAL A 64 8.91 -7.53 1.10
N PRO A 65 10.23 -7.51 0.82
CA PRO A 65 11.01 -6.28 0.89
C PRO A 65 10.76 -5.39 -0.33
N THR A 66 11.36 -4.19 -0.30
CA THR A 66 11.26 -3.21 -1.41
C THR A 66 12.24 -3.50 -2.55
N ASP A 67 12.99 -4.61 -2.48
CA ASP A 67 14.06 -5.05 -3.39
C ASP A 67 13.55 -5.72 -4.67
N ASN A 68 12.52 -5.14 -5.27
CA ASN A 68 11.92 -5.63 -6.50
C ASN A 68 12.36 -4.82 -7.74
N PRO A 69 12.34 -5.43 -8.94
CA PRO A 69 12.69 -4.79 -10.22
C PRO A 69 11.57 -3.84 -10.70
N LEU A 70 11.11 -2.96 -9.82
CA LEU A 70 10.12 -1.95 -10.15
C LEU A 70 10.81 -0.76 -10.83
N PRO A 71 10.21 -0.20 -11.89
CA PRO A 71 10.72 1.02 -12.53
C PRO A 71 10.97 2.15 -11.51
N THR A 72 11.99 2.96 -11.75
CA THR A 72 12.36 4.10 -10.89
C THR A 72 11.93 5.44 -11.48
N ASN A 73 11.63 5.47 -12.78
CA ASN A 73 11.18 6.66 -13.53
C ASN A 73 9.67 6.93 -13.40
N VAL A 74 8.92 6.04 -12.74
CA VAL A 74 7.48 6.19 -12.55
C VAL A 74 7.20 7.01 -11.31
N ARG A 75 6.59 8.19 -11.48
CA ARG A 75 6.43 9.20 -10.42
C ARG A 75 5.76 8.65 -9.16
N VAL A 76 4.67 7.89 -9.29
CA VAL A 76 3.95 7.33 -8.13
C VAL A 76 4.82 6.34 -7.34
N LEU A 77 5.75 5.65 -8.01
CA LEU A 77 6.69 4.71 -7.37
C LEU A 77 7.92 5.40 -6.75
N SER A 78 8.08 6.71 -6.94
CA SER A 78 9.07 7.49 -6.18
C SER A 78 8.67 7.65 -4.71
N VAL A 79 7.38 7.47 -4.40
CA VAL A 79 6.86 7.49 -3.02
C VAL A 79 7.17 6.14 -2.35
N PRO A 80 7.95 6.11 -1.23
CA PRO A 80 8.42 4.86 -0.64
C PRO A 80 7.32 3.86 -0.30
N VAL A 81 6.19 4.33 0.26
CA VAL A 81 5.06 3.45 0.60
C VAL A 81 4.38 2.87 -0.64
N GLN A 82 4.32 3.59 -1.76
CA GLN A 82 3.75 3.06 -3.00
C GLN A 82 4.69 2.06 -3.67
N ARG A 83 6.00 2.28 -3.60
CA ARG A 83 6.99 1.30 -4.05
C ARG A 83 6.86 -0.01 -3.25
N LEU A 84 6.73 0.09 -1.94
CA LEU A 84 6.55 -1.06 -1.06
C LEU A 84 5.21 -1.80 -1.33
N ASN A 85 4.11 -1.08 -1.51
CA ASN A 85 2.83 -1.67 -1.91
C ASN A 85 2.91 -2.37 -3.27
N SER A 86 3.63 -1.78 -4.22
CA SER A 86 3.83 -2.35 -5.55
C SER A 86 4.72 -3.59 -5.50
N SER A 87 5.74 -3.63 -4.63
CA SER A 87 6.53 -4.82 -4.36
C SER A 87 5.66 -5.98 -3.85
N LEU A 88 4.79 -5.71 -2.88
CA LEU A 88 3.84 -6.69 -2.37
C LEU A 88 2.85 -7.16 -3.46
N ALA A 89 2.35 -6.24 -4.28
CA ALA A 89 1.46 -6.58 -5.40
C ALA A 89 2.15 -7.45 -6.45
N LEU A 90 3.41 -7.15 -6.77
CA LEU A 90 4.23 -7.93 -7.71
C LEU A 90 4.43 -9.36 -7.21
N GLU A 91 4.74 -9.54 -5.94
CA GLU A 91 4.95 -10.87 -5.36
C GLU A 91 3.66 -11.71 -5.37
N LEU A 92 2.52 -11.07 -5.11
CA LEU A 92 1.22 -11.72 -5.23
C LEU A 92 0.90 -12.11 -6.67
N ALA A 93 1.23 -11.24 -7.65
CA ALA A 93 1.03 -11.53 -9.07
C ALA A 93 1.90 -12.71 -9.52
N ARG A 94 3.18 -12.75 -9.12
CA ARG A 94 4.09 -13.89 -9.37
C ARG A 94 3.54 -15.18 -8.78
N THR A 95 3.15 -15.15 -7.50
CA THR A 95 2.59 -16.31 -6.80
C THR A 95 1.31 -16.79 -7.48
N PHE A 96 0.44 -15.87 -7.87
CA PHE A 96 -0.80 -16.21 -8.57
C PHE A 96 -0.52 -16.88 -9.92
N LEU A 97 0.40 -16.31 -10.72
CA LEU A 97 0.79 -16.84 -12.02
C LEU A 97 1.34 -18.26 -11.89
N GLN A 98 2.25 -18.47 -10.94
CA GLN A 98 2.84 -19.79 -10.68
C GLN A 98 1.79 -20.85 -10.31
N LEU A 99 0.76 -20.46 -9.54
CA LEU A 99 -0.31 -21.37 -9.11
C LEU A 99 -1.36 -21.63 -10.18
N LYS A 100 -1.60 -20.69 -11.10
CA LYS A 100 -2.72 -20.75 -12.06
C LYS A 100 -2.30 -21.06 -13.49
N ALA A 101 -1.08 -20.72 -13.86
CA ALA A 101 -0.51 -21.01 -15.16
C ALA A 101 0.94 -21.52 -14.99
N PRO A 102 1.14 -22.73 -14.41
CA PRO A 102 2.47 -23.31 -14.28
C PRO A 102 3.18 -23.34 -15.65
N GLY A 103 4.43 -22.87 -15.69
CA GLY A 103 5.21 -22.74 -16.93
C GLY A 103 5.16 -21.35 -17.58
N HIS A 104 4.29 -20.46 -17.11
CA HIS A 104 4.36 -19.04 -17.48
C HIS A 104 5.18 -18.27 -16.43
N THR A 105 5.98 -17.34 -16.92
CA THR A 105 6.77 -16.42 -16.10
C THR A 105 6.43 -14.99 -16.48
N MET A 106 6.65 -14.08 -15.53
CA MET A 106 6.52 -12.64 -15.76
C MET A 106 7.92 -12.05 -15.84
N ASP A 107 8.28 -11.49 -16.99
CA ASP A 107 9.59 -10.88 -17.21
C ASP A 107 9.59 -9.38 -16.83
N SER A 108 10.72 -8.69 -17.04
CA SER A 108 10.84 -7.27 -16.73
C SER A 108 9.93 -6.38 -17.59
N ASP A 109 9.65 -6.78 -18.82
CA ASP A 109 8.86 -6.00 -19.78
C ASP A 109 7.39 -6.09 -19.43
N ASP A 110 6.92 -7.27 -19.01
CA ASP A 110 5.58 -7.46 -18.43
C ASP A 110 5.37 -6.57 -17.21
N ILE A 111 6.37 -6.52 -16.32
CA ILE A 111 6.31 -5.70 -15.10
C ILE A 111 6.27 -4.22 -15.47
N SER A 112 7.16 -3.75 -16.35
CA SER A 112 7.17 -2.34 -16.78
C SER A 112 5.84 -1.96 -17.40
N ARG A 113 5.34 -2.75 -18.36
CA ARG A 113 4.03 -2.49 -18.99
C ARG A 113 2.89 -2.47 -17.98
N GLY A 114 2.90 -3.37 -17.00
CA GLY A 114 1.90 -3.42 -15.94
C GLY A 114 1.90 -2.15 -15.08
N ILE A 115 3.09 -1.66 -14.73
CA ILE A 115 3.26 -0.41 -13.97
C ILE A 115 2.93 0.83 -14.80
N ASP A 116 3.36 0.89 -16.06
CA ASP A 116 3.16 2.06 -16.93
C ASP A 116 1.69 2.28 -17.29
N ASN A 117 0.90 1.20 -17.38
CA ASN A 117 -0.54 1.27 -17.63
C ASN A 117 -1.38 1.41 -16.35
N PHE A 118 -0.76 1.45 -15.18
CA PHE A 118 -1.44 1.58 -13.91
C PHE A 118 -1.58 3.05 -13.49
N SER A 119 -2.81 3.47 -13.19
CA SER A 119 -3.10 4.77 -12.58
C SER A 119 -3.84 4.60 -11.26
N TRP A 120 -3.40 5.28 -10.21
CA TRP A 120 -4.09 5.33 -8.92
C TRP A 120 -4.61 6.75 -8.62
N LEU A 121 -5.79 7.06 -9.15
CA LEU A 121 -6.43 8.36 -8.91
C LEU A 121 -6.65 8.57 -7.40
N GLY A 122 -6.38 9.79 -6.92
CA GLY A 122 -6.50 10.20 -5.52
C GLY A 122 -5.42 9.66 -4.58
N ARG A 123 -4.30 9.13 -5.10
CA ARG A 123 -3.14 8.70 -4.29
C ARG A 123 -1.85 9.31 -4.80
N PHE A 124 -1.27 10.21 -4.00
CA PHE A 124 -0.09 10.98 -4.36
C PHE A 124 -0.19 11.58 -5.77
N GLU A 125 -1.37 12.04 -6.13
CA GLU A 125 -1.72 12.50 -7.46
C GLU A 125 -1.45 14.00 -7.57
N VAL A 126 -0.79 14.41 -8.66
CA VAL A 126 -0.62 15.82 -9.00
C VAL A 126 -1.36 16.13 -10.28
N ILE A 127 -2.26 17.10 -10.22
CA ILE A 127 -3.04 17.57 -11.36
C ILE A 127 -2.60 18.99 -11.69
N GLU A 128 -2.19 19.22 -12.93
CA GLU A 128 -1.81 20.53 -13.44
C GLU A 128 -2.94 21.09 -14.31
N ASP A 129 -3.46 22.26 -13.92
CA ASP A 129 -4.57 22.93 -14.61
C ASP A 129 -4.11 24.27 -15.25
N GLY A 130 -2.83 24.33 -15.63
CA GLY A 130 -2.18 25.50 -16.26
C GLY A 130 -1.98 26.72 -15.35
N MET A 131 -2.92 27.03 -14.45
CA MET A 131 -2.85 28.13 -13.48
C MET A 131 -2.61 27.65 -12.04
N SER A 132 -2.88 26.38 -11.78
CA SER A 132 -2.84 25.78 -10.45
C SER A 132 -2.24 24.38 -10.54
N GLN A 133 -1.53 24.00 -9.49
CA GLN A 133 -1.08 22.64 -9.26
C GLN A 133 -1.82 22.10 -8.05
N TRP A 134 -2.57 21.02 -8.25
CA TRP A 134 -3.36 20.36 -7.22
C TRP A 134 -2.64 19.10 -6.76
N PHE A 135 -2.63 18.88 -5.45
CA PHE A 135 -2.05 17.71 -4.81
C PHE A 135 -3.16 16.95 -4.10
N LEU A 136 -3.47 15.74 -4.56
CA LEU A 136 -4.57 14.93 -4.03
C LEU A 136 -4.04 13.65 -3.37
N ASP A 137 -4.44 13.42 -2.12
CA ASP A 137 -4.27 12.13 -1.45
C ASP A 137 -5.43 11.84 -0.48
N GLY A 138 -5.93 10.60 -0.51
CA GLY A 138 -6.96 10.10 0.42
C GLY A 138 -6.43 9.65 1.79
N ALA A 139 -5.36 10.25 2.31
CA ALA A 139 -4.80 9.96 3.63
C ALA A 139 -5.78 10.34 4.73
N HIS A 140 -6.02 9.42 5.66
CA HIS A 140 -7.05 9.57 6.71
C HIS A 140 -6.65 8.90 8.05
N ASN A 141 -5.40 8.45 8.17
CA ASN A 141 -4.86 7.94 9.43
C ASN A 141 -3.46 8.54 9.69
N PRO A 142 -2.95 8.51 10.94
CA PRO A 142 -1.70 9.19 11.28
C PRO A 142 -0.51 8.79 10.40
N LEU A 143 -0.39 7.51 10.06
CA LEU A 143 0.68 6.99 9.21
C LEU A 143 0.59 7.54 7.78
N SER A 144 -0.60 7.43 7.15
CA SER A 144 -0.83 7.92 5.78
C SER A 144 -0.74 9.44 5.68
N LEU A 145 -1.21 10.17 6.70
CA LEU A 145 -1.11 11.64 6.75
C LEU A 145 0.34 12.11 6.78
N LYS A 146 1.20 11.44 7.56
CA LYS A 146 2.64 11.73 7.58
C LYS A 146 3.26 11.53 6.19
N GLN A 147 2.96 10.41 5.53
CA GLN A 147 3.48 10.12 4.20
C GLN A 147 2.98 11.12 3.14
N ALA A 148 1.71 11.50 3.20
CA ALA A 148 1.14 12.51 2.31
C ALA A 148 1.78 13.88 2.52
N ALA A 149 2.03 14.28 3.77
CA ALA A 149 2.70 15.53 4.10
C ALA A 149 4.15 15.57 3.61
N GLU A 150 4.91 14.49 3.81
CA GLU A 150 6.28 14.37 3.30
C GLU A 150 6.33 14.41 1.77
N TRP A 151 5.44 13.67 1.11
CA TRP A 151 5.31 13.70 -0.35
C TRP A 151 5.00 15.10 -0.86
N PHE A 152 4.01 15.78 -0.27
CA PHE A 152 3.63 17.14 -0.64
C PHE A 152 4.82 18.11 -0.48
N SER A 153 5.51 18.04 0.66
CA SER A 153 6.68 18.89 0.93
C SER A 153 7.81 18.68 -0.08
N ASN A 154 8.00 17.46 -0.57
CA ASN A 154 9.05 17.13 -1.54
C ASN A 154 8.68 17.50 -2.99
N ASN A 155 7.40 17.67 -3.30
CA ASN A 155 6.93 17.92 -4.66
C ASN A 155 6.49 19.37 -4.89
N VAL A 156 6.48 20.21 -3.84
CA VAL A 156 6.12 21.61 -3.96
C VAL A 156 7.36 22.46 -4.25
N ASP A 157 7.40 23.10 -5.42
CA ASP A 157 8.47 24.03 -5.77
C ASP A 157 8.35 25.32 -4.96
N ALA A 158 9.36 25.64 -4.14
CA ALA A 158 9.42 26.83 -3.29
C ALA A 158 9.19 28.17 -4.03
N LEU A 159 9.34 28.19 -5.35
CA LEU A 159 9.33 29.39 -6.19
C LEU A 159 7.97 29.72 -6.85
N ASN A 160 6.93 28.88 -6.71
CA ASN A 160 5.64 29.10 -7.39
C ASN A 160 4.52 29.55 -6.42
N PRO A 161 4.02 30.81 -6.49
CA PRO A 161 3.26 31.45 -5.41
C PRO A 161 1.73 31.24 -5.43
N ARG A 162 1.15 30.51 -6.40
CA ARG A 162 -0.31 30.24 -6.44
C ARG A 162 -0.59 28.78 -6.12
N ARG A 163 -0.97 28.50 -4.87
CA ARG A 163 -1.13 27.13 -4.34
C ARG A 163 -2.47 26.97 -3.64
N LEU A 164 -3.17 25.87 -3.93
CA LEU A 164 -4.36 25.41 -3.22
C LEU A 164 -4.12 23.96 -2.82
N VAL A 165 -4.13 23.70 -1.51
CA VAL A 165 -4.10 22.34 -0.97
C VAL A 165 -5.55 21.88 -0.84
N GLY A 166 -5.97 20.96 -1.71
CA GLY A 166 -7.28 20.32 -1.62
C GLY A 166 -7.14 18.95 -0.97
N GLN A 167 -7.48 18.81 0.31
CA GLN A 167 -7.74 17.49 0.88
C GLN A 167 -9.17 17.11 0.49
N LEU A 168 -9.35 16.06 -0.32
CA LEU A 168 -10.68 15.48 -0.52
C LEU A 168 -11.04 14.67 0.73
N VAL A 169 -11.47 15.36 1.79
CA VAL A 169 -12.09 14.72 2.94
C VAL A 169 -13.53 14.43 2.55
N SER A 170 -13.77 13.23 2.01
CA SER A 170 -15.14 12.71 1.93
C SER A 170 -15.59 12.40 3.36
N PHE A 171 -16.25 13.36 4.02
CA PHE A 171 -17.10 13.04 5.14
C PHE A 171 -18.29 12.25 4.58
N GLY A 172 -18.21 10.92 4.65
CA GLY A 172 -19.41 10.11 4.59
C GLY A 172 -20.27 10.54 5.77
N SER A 173 -21.34 11.29 5.49
CA SER A 173 -22.43 11.44 6.44
C SER A 173 -22.92 10.03 6.75
N SER A 174 -22.66 9.55 7.97
CA SER A 174 -23.43 8.44 8.53
C SER A 174 -24.87 8.91 8.58
N VAL A 175 -25.64 8.54 7.56
CA VAL A 175 -27.07 8.40 7.69
C VAL A 175 -27.25 7.02 8.30
N ASP A 176 -27.47 7.00 9.61
CA ASP A 176 -28.41 6.15 10.36
C ASP A 176 -28.12 6.26 11.87
#